data_AF-A0A956F4D2-F1
#
_entry.id   AF-A0A956F4D2-F1
#
_cell.length_a   1.000
_cell.length_b   1.000
_cell.length_c   1.000
_cell.angle_alpha   90.00
_cell.angle_beta   90.00
_cell.angle_gamma   90.00
#
_symmetry.space_group_name_H-M   'P 1'
#
loop_
_entity.id
_entity.type
_entity.pdbx_description
1 polymer ?
#
loop_
_entity_poly.entity_id
_entity_poly.type
_entity_poly.pdbx_seq_one_letter_code
_entity_poly.pdbx_strand_id
1 'polypeptide(L)'
;SGGTATHSGGTGAGGGAGTGGSAGGSTGGHAGTSATTGGTGGTAATRGANVGGSASTGGGGGTPTGGAGGSAGAPAGGAAGTGTGGVSGAAGMSGTGGTTAGTGGVGGGGPFDCSPAEGAPATLKWTKVFDDIALADPVSLVNDPGFPDSFFIADRLGKVVVIHGSSTKLYLDLSQYIRWEDPGVISLALHPGYATNGRVFVLYSQWRRAMMEVSEFVAGARPTPDPRAVVSLDSERVVLEQVASYGGDLTFDADGLLRVAFEDFPSKAQDLGVFWGKILRIGVEVPYGYSAPPGNMSGNARSAIWSYGFRHPRRLTFDACNGDLYIADTGQSAYDEINLEDAGSGSGANFGWDLMEGGHCNPPPASCDTAGKQYPALEFPHSSGCYPVGGYVYRGSEIPWLRGTYVFGESCTGRIRFAKKIAGQLTLTATSSTLPSGKLTSIGQDAKGELYALAPGAIYRLTGN
;
A
#
# COMPACT_ATOMS: atom_id res chain seq x y z
N SER A 1 -15.46 29.77 -59.90
CA SER A 1 -16.39 30.91 -59.91
C SER A 1 -16.14 31.77 -58.67
N GLY A 2 -15.70 33.02 -58.87
CA GLY A 2 -15.67 34.19 -57.94
C GLY A 2 -15.09 33.96 -56.54
N GLY A 3 -14.03 34.63 -56.07
CA GLY A 3 -13.75 36.09 -56.06
C GLY A 3 -13.69 36.52 -54.59
N THR A 4 -12.51 36.87 -54.04
CA THR A 4 -12.02 38.25 -53.72
C THR A 4 -12.88 38.98 -52.67
N ALA A 5 -12.41 39.71 -51.65
CA ALA A 5 -11.26 40.59 -51.50
C ALA A 5 -11.18 41.05 -49.99
N THR A 6 -10.00 41.17 -49.37
CA THR A 6 -9.17 42.38 -49.10
C THR A 6 -9.39 43.15 -47.79
N HIS A 7 -8.24 43.44 -47.16
CA HIS A 7 -7.94 44.26 -45.98
C HIS A 7 -7.85 45.78 -46.26
N SER A 8 -8.10 46.59 -45.22
CA SER A 8 -7.38 47.83 -44.80
C SER A 8 -7.97 48.25 -43.42
N GLY A 9 -7.25 48.61 -42.34
CA GLY A 9 -6.30 49.72 -42.11
C GLY A 9 -7.07 51.06 -41.97
N GLY A 10 -7.07 51.89 -40.92
CA GLY A 10 -6.38 52.01 -39.62
C GLY A 10 -6.73 53.38 -38.97
N THR A 11 -6.37 53.56 -37.69
CA THR A 11 -6.11 54.82 -36.91
C THR A 11 -7.23 55.83 -36.54
N GLY A 12 -7.18 56.32 -35.28
CA GLY A 12 -7.66 57.66 -34.89
C GLY A 12 -8.28 57.77 -33.48
N ALA A 13 -7.70 58.60 -32.60
CA ALA A 13 -8.00 58.74 -31.16
C ALA A 13 -8.82 60.01 -30.79
N GLY A 14 -9.36 60.03 -29.56
CA GLY A 14 -9.96 61.17 -28.83
C GLY A 14 -11.22 60.71 -28.08
N GLY A 15 -11.50 60.95 -26.79
CA GLY A 15 -11.01 61.85 -25.75
C GLY A 15 -12.25 62.36 -24.99
N GLY A 16 -12.31 62.27 -23.65
CA GLY A 16 -13.29 63.05 -22.84
C GLY A 16 -14.01 62.36 -21.68
N ALA A 17 -13.43 62.50 -20.49
CA ALA A 17 -13.97 62.74 -19.14
C ALA A 17 -15.44 62.44 -18.73
N GLY A 18 -15.60 61.95 -17.49
CA GLY A 18 -16.86 61.97 -16.75
C GLY A 18 -16.79 61.30 -15.36
N THR A 19 -16.44 62.09 -14.35
CA THR A 19 -16.34 61.82 -12.90
C THR A 19 -17.62 61.31 -12.24
N GLY A 20 -17.52 60.34 -11.30
CA GLY A 20 -17.81 60.54 -9.87
C GLY A 20 -19.09 59.77 -9.48
N GLY A 21 -19.17 58.93 -8.47
CA GLY A 21 -18.54 58.93 -7.16
C GLY A 21 -19.64 59.12 -6.12
N SER A 22 -20.03 58.06 -5.39
CA SER A 22 -20.09 58.08 -3.92
C SER A 22 -20.58 56.75 -3.34
N ALA A 23 -19.87 56.34 -2.30
CA ALA A 23 -20.18 55.25 -1.38
C ALA A 23 -21.09 55.74 -0.25
N GLY A 24 -21.63 54.81 0.55
CA GLY A 24 -22.17 55.11 1.87
C GLY A 24 -23.15 54.05 2.35
N GLY A 25 -22.69 53.14 3.21
CA GLY A 25 -23.53 52.21 3.95
C GLY A 25 -24.23 52.87 5.14
N SER A 26 -25.13 52.12 5.80
CA SER A 26 -25.31 52.05 7.26
C SER A 26 -26.58 51.25 7.63
N THR A 27 -26.39 50.21 8.43
CA THR A 27 -27.20 49.76 9.59
C THR A 27 -28.74 49.73 9.55
N GLY A 28 -29.30 48.61 10.01
CA GLY A 28 -30.64 48.57 10.60
C GLY A 28 -31.12 47.15 10.89
N GLY A 29 -30.92 46.69 12.12
CA GLY A 29 -31.50 45.42 12.58
C GLY A 29 -32.98 45.57 12.94
N HIS A 30 -33.74 44.48 12.82
CA HIS A 30 -34.88 44.23 13.68
C HIS A 30 -35.09 42.72 13.88
N ALA A 31 -35.16 42.36 15.15
CA ALA A 31 -35.62 41.08 15.65
C ALA A 31 -37.13 40.92 15.37
N GLY A 32 -37.54 39.70 15.03
CA GLY A 32 -38.92 39.28 14.95
C GLY A 32 -39.01 37.81 15.37
N THR A 33 -39.29 37.60 16.64
CA THR A 33 -39.73 36.33 17.22
C THR A 33 -41.02 35.84 16.56
N SER A 34 -41.14 34.54 16.24
CA SER A 34 -42.29 33.71 16.66
C SER A 34 -42.21 32.27 16.13
N ALA A 35 -42.59 31.36 17.03
CA ALA A 35 -43.29 30.10 16.80
C ALA A 35 -42.57 28.93 16.10
N THR A 36 -42.08 28.05 16.98
CA THR A 36 -42.19 26.59 16.89
C THR A 36 -43.55 26.10 16.38
N THR A 37 -43.55 25.30 15.32
CA THR A 37 -44.47 24.16 15.13
C THR A 37 -43.70 23.01 14.48
N GLY A 38 -43.91 21.81 15.00
CA GLY A 38 -43.19 20.60 14.62
C GLY A 38 -43.53 20.08 13.23
N GLY A 39 -42.56 19.36 12.67
CA GLY A 39 -42.71 18.58 11.44
C GLY A 39 -41.63 17.51 11.39
N THR A 40 -41.95 16.34 11.92
CA THR A 40 -41.19 15.09 11.76
C THR A 40 -41.16 14.66 10.29
N GLY A 41 -39.97 14.34 9.76
CA GLY A 41 -39.83 13.82 8.39
C GLY A 41 -38.40 13.44 8.03
N GLY A 42 -37.80 12.51 8.78
CA GLY A 42 -36.55 11.86 8.39
C GLY A 42 -36.83 10.52 7.72
N THR A 43 -36.66 10.43 6.40
CA THR A 43 -36.67 9.16 5.67
C THR A 43 -35.29 8.52 5.70
N ALA A 44 -35.06 7.68 6.71
CA ALA A 44 -33.98 6.69 6.70
C ALA A 44 -34.48 5.42 5.99
N ALA A 45 -33.88 5.09 4.85
CA ALA A 45 -34.13 3.85 4.14
C ALA A 45 -33.32 2.71 4.79
N THR A 46 -33.97 1.92 5.63
CA THR A 46 -33.50 0.60 6.07
C THR A 46 -33.79 -0.42 4.97
N ARG A 47 -32.75 -1.10 4.46
CA ARG A 47 -32.93 -2.32 3.65
C ARG A 47 -32.74 -3.54 4.54
N GLY A 48 -33.82 -4.29 4.70
CA GLY A 48 -33.90 -5.52 5.47
C GLY A 48 -33.14 -6.67 4.81
N ALA A 49 -32.46 -7.45 5.65
CA ALA A 49 -32.00 -8.79 5.35
C ALA A 49 -33.20 -9.75 5.44
N ASN A 50 -33.44 -10.50 4.36
CA ASN A 50 -34.44 -11.56 4.32
C ASN A 50 -33.70 -12.89 4.59
N VAL A 51 -33.86 -13.44 5.80
CA VAL A 51 -33.37 -14.79 6.14
C VAL A 51 -34.59 -15.70 6.22
N GLY A 52 -34.72 -16.57 5.22
CA GLY A 52 -35.70 -17.66 5.23
C GLY A 52 -35.26 -18.74 6.21
N GLY A 53 -36.14 -19.05 7.16
CA GLY A 53 -35.93 -20.11 8.15
C GLY A 53 -36.08 -21.51 7.56
N SER A 54 -35.37 -22.45 8.15
CA SER A 54 -35.76 -23.86 8.18
C SER A 54 -35.65 -24.39 9.60
N ALA A 55 -36.66 -25.15 9.99
CA ALA A 55 -37.04 -25.46 11.35
C ALA A 55 -36.13 -26.51 12.02
N SER A 56 -35.87 -26.30 13.31
CA SER A 56 -35.34 -27.28 14.25
C SER A 56 -36.50 -27.94 15.01
N THR A 57 -36.60 -29.27 14.97
CA THR A 57 -37.34 -30.07 15.96
C THR A 57 -36.34 -30.80 16.84
N GLY A 58 -36.47 -30.62 18.15
CA GLY A 58 -35.59 -31.19 19.17
C GLY A 58 -35.92 -32.63 19.57
N GLY A 59 -35.08 -33.18 20.46
CA GLY A 59 -35.31 -34.43 21.17
C GLY A 59 -34.02 -34.90 21.85
N GLY A 60 -33.94 -34.79 23.18
CA GLY A 60 -32.71 -34.95 23.97
C GLY A 60 -32.39 -36.35 24.48
N GLY A 61 -31.44 -36.41 25.41
CA GLY A 61 -31.28 -37.50 26.38
C GLY A 61 -29.86 -38.05 26.58
N GLY A 62 -29.30 -37.80 27.78
CA GLY A 62 -28.60 -38.83 28.58
C GLY A 62 -27.10 -39.07 28.38
N THR A 63 -26.32 -38.68 29.40
CA THR A 63 -25.12 -39.40 29.90
C THR A 63 -25.49 -40.07 31.24
N PRO A 64 -24.71 -41.00 31.87
CA PRO A 64 -23.30 -41.40 31.63
C PRO A 64 -22.98 -42.93 31.80
N THR A 65 -21.68 -43.27 31.70
CA THR A 65 -20.88 -44.30 32.44
C THR A 65 -20.25 -45.51 31.71
N GLY A 66 -18.93 -45.70 31.98
CA GLY A 66 -18.14 -46.97 32.01
C GLY A 66 -17.71 -47.57 30.67
N GLY A 67 -16.48 -48.06 30.40
CA GLY A 67 -15.27 -48.32 31.18
C GLY A 67 -14.43 -49.40 30.46
N ALA A 68 -13.09 -49.34 30.61
CA ALA A 68 -12.04 -50.35 30.29
C ALA A 68 -11.78 -50.69 28.80
N GLY A 69 -10.54 -50.91 28.32
CA GLY A 69 -9.21 -50.97 28.91
C GLY A 69 -8.20 -51.51 27.86
N GLY A 70 -6.91 -51.56 28.20
CA GLY A 70 -5.92 -52.33 27.42
C GLY A 70 -4.60 -51.61 27.12
N SER A 71 -3.58 -51.86 27.95
CA SER A 71 -2.19 -51.42 27.82
C SER A 71 -1.28 -52.45 27.13
N ALA A 72 -0.03 -52.04 26.93
CA ALA A 72 1.22 -52.82 26.77
C ALA A 72 1.61 -53.18 25.32
N GLY A 73 2.87 -53.08 24.90
CA GLY A 73 4.10 -52.75 25.61
C GLY A 73 5.28 -52.69 24.63
N ALA A 74 6.35 -51.99 25.02
CA ALA A 74 7.70 -52.15 24.48
C ALA A 74 8.31 -53.48 24.99
N PRO A 75 9.48 -53.97 24.51
CA PRO A 75 10.76 -53.36 24.92
C PRO A 75 11.94 -53.48 23.90
N ALA A 76 13.09 -53.06 24.41
CA ALA A 76 14.39 -52.71 23.83
C ALA A 76 15.36 -53.85 23.40
N GLY A 77 16.50 -53.43 22.81
CA GLY A 77 17.82 -54.10 22.71
C GLY A 77 18.60 -53.58 21.48
N GLY A 78 19.74 -52.88 21.55
CA GLY A 78 21.08 -53.26 22.08
C GLY A 78 21.84 -54.08 21.01
N ALA A 79 23.10 -53.89 20.59
CA ALA A 79 24.24 -53.03 20.90
C ALA A 79 25.34 -53.21 19.79
N ALA A 80 26.26 -52.24 19.68
CA ALA A 80 27.69 -52.27 19.30
C ALA A 80 28.28 -53.19 18.19
N GLY A 81 29.13 -52.58 17.33
CA GLY A 81 30.14 -53.28 16.51
C GLY A 81 31.04 -52.30 15.71
N THR A 82 32.33 -52.33 16.00
CA THR A 82 33.43 -51.41 15.62
C THR A 82 33.97 -51.55 14.18
N GLY A 83 34.53 -50.47 13.60
CA GLY A 83 35.38 -50.52 12.40
C GLY A 83 36.03 -49.18 12.05
N THR A 84 37.36 -49.14 12.03
CA THR A 84 38.29 -47.99 12.01
C THR A 84 38.70 -47.48 10.61
N GLY A 85 39.04 -46.18 10.53
CA GLY A 85 39.89 -45.52 9.51
C GLY A 85 39.58 -44.02 9.42
N GLY A 86 40.31 -43.09 10.06
CA GLY A 86 41.54 -42.44 9.55
C GLY A 86 41.23 -41.62 8.27
N VAL A 87 41.38 -40.30 8.15
CA VAL A 87 42.51 -39.42 8.52
C VAL A 87 42.09 -37.92 8.47
N SER A 88 42.75 -37.08 9.30
CA SER A 88 43.00 -35.62 9.21
C SER A 88 41.82 -34.65 9.22
N GLY A 89 41.79 -33.56 10.00
CA GLY A 89 42.77 -32.96 10.89
C GLY A 89 42.19 -31.62 11.34
N ALA A 90 41.95 -31.49 12.64
CA ALA A 90 41.53 -30.24 13.25
C ALA A 90 42.77 -29.38 13.53
N ALA A 91 42.73 -28.13 13.06
CA ALA A 91 43.57 -27.05 13.58
C ALA A 91 42.65 -25.87 13.89
N GLY A 92 42.68 -25.43 15.15
CA GLY A 92 41.96 -24.26 15.60
C GLY A 92 42.59 -22.97 15.10
N MET A 93 41.79 -21.92 15.08
CA MET A 93 42.26 -20.54 15.06
C MET A 93 41.30 -19.68 15.88
N SER A 94 41.75 -19.32 17.09
CA SER A 94 41.35 -18.08 17.75
C SER A 94 41.96 -16.90 16.97
N GLY A 95 41.19 -15.87 16.68
CA GLY A 95 41.76 -14.63 16.15
C GLY A 95 40.75 -13.66 15.55
N THR A 96 40.40 -12.67 16.38
CA THR A 96 40.20 -11.24 16.04
C THR A 96 39.06 -10.84 15.09
N GLY A 97 38.22 -9.93 15.61
CA GLY A 97 37.10 -9.32 14.92
C GLY A 97 37.46 -8.56 13.66
N GLY A 98 36.55 -8.65 12.70
CA GLY A 98 36.44 -7.80 11.53
C GLY A 98 34.98 -7.83 11.11
N THR A 99 34.25 -6.78 11.42
CA THR A 99 32.89 -6.54 10.92
C THR A 99 32.94 -6.28 9.43
N THR A 100 32.66 -7.29 8.61
CA THR A 100 32.28 -7.09 7.22
C THR A 100 30.77 -7.00 7.13
N ALA A 101 30.28 -5.77 6.97
CA ALA A 101 28.92 -5.48 6.54
C ALA A 101 28.71 -6.11 5.15
N GLY A 102 27.96 -7.20 5.11
CA GLY A 102 27.48 -7.82 3.88
C GLY A 102 26.18 -7.12 3.47
N THR A 103 26.25 -6.30 2.42
CA THR A 103 25.10 -5.79 1.68
C THR A 103 24.44 -6.95 0.94
N GLY A 104 23.23 -7.32 1.35
CA GLY A 104 22.44 -8.36 0.72
C GLY A 104 20.94 -8.04 0.75
N GLY A 105 20.43 -7.57 -0.39
CA GLY A 105 19.20 -8.13 -0.95
C GLY A 105 17.83 -7.52 -0.61
N VAL A 106 17.64 -6.20 -0.69
CA VAL A 106 16.29 -5.67 -0.98
C VAL A 106 15.95 -6.03 -2.43
N GLY A 107 14.76 -6.58 -2.69
CA GLY A 107 14.36 -7.09 -4.01
C GLY A 107 14.63 -6.08 -5.13
N GLY A 108 15.54 -6.46 -6.05
CA GLY A 108 15.93 -5.67 -7.22
C GLY A 108 16.95 -4.56 -6.94
N GLY A 109 18.20 -4.96 -6.74
CA GLY A 109 19.34 -4.05 -6.78
C GLY A 109 19.61 -3.50 -8.18
N GLY A 110 18.88 -2.47 -8.58
CA GLY A 110 19.48 -1.34 -9.30
C GLY A 110 20.06 -0.33 -8.30
N PRO A 111 20.89 0.64 -8.72
CA PRO A 111 21.72 1.42 -7.82
C PRO A 111 20.91 2.54 -7.16
N PHE A 112 20.13 2.21 -6.13
CA PHE A 112 19.58 3.23 -5.23
C PHE A 112 20.73 4.06 -4.65
N ASP A 113 20.60 5.38 -4.77
CA ASP A 113 21.61 6.31 -4.31
C ASP A 113 21.38 6.69 -2.85
N CYS A 114 22.19 6.09 -1.97
CA CYS A 114 22.17 6.32 -0.53
C CYS A 114 23.03 7.49 -0.07
N SER A 115 23.62 8.26 -0.98
CA SER A 115 24.36 9.48 -0.60
C SER A 115 23.44 10.48 0.11
N PRO A 116 24.00 11.38 0.94
CA PRO A 116 23.28 12.56 1.39
C PRO A 116 22.76 13.40 0.22
N ALA A 117 21.66 14.12 0.44
CA ALA A 117 21.16 15.10 -0.51
C ALA A 117 22.25 16.13 -0.87
N GLU A 118 22.36 16.46 -2.16
CA GLU A 118 23.37 17.40 -2.68
C GLU A 118 22.73 18.47 -3.57
N GLY A 119 23.25 19.69 -3.47
CA GLY A 119 22.75 20.83 -4.26
C GLY A 119 21.56 21.54 -3.62
N ALA A 120 21.17 22.65 -4.24
CA ALA A 120 20.02 23.45 -3.80
C ALA A 120 18.71 22.88 -4.35
N PRO A 121 17.58 23.02 -3.64
CA PRO A 121 16.27 22.69 -4.18
C PRO A 121 16.01 23.40 -5.51
N ALA A 122 15.59 22.63 -6.51
CA ALA A 122 15.23 23.12 -7.83
C ALA A 122 13.73 22.91 -8.11
N THR A 123 13.22 23.49 -9.19
CA THR A 123 11.83 23.30 -9.60
C THR A 123 11.62 21.86 -10.04
N LEU A 124 10.64 21.20 -9.42
CA LEU A 124 10.20 19.87 -9.80
C LEU A 124 9.14 19.94 -10.91
N LYS A 125 9.19 18.98 -11.83
CA LYS A 125 8.23 18.84 -12.92
C LYS A 125 7.74 17.39 -13.01
N TRP A 126 6.44 17.24 -13.24
CA TRP A 126 5.81 15.96 -13.56
C TRP A 126 5.52 15.90 -15.05
N THR A 127 6.28 15.08 -15.77
CA THR A 127 6.17 14.96 -17.24
C THR A 127 5.41 13.68 -17.57
N LYS A 128 4.33 13.79 -18.36
CA LYS A 128 3.59 12.61 -18.80
C LYS A 128 4.54 11.68 -19.57
N VAL A 129 4.53 10.41 -19.22
CA VAL A 129 5.27 9.34 -19.89
C VAL A 129 4.31 8.27 -20.36
N PHE A 130 4.73 7.53 -21.38
CA PHE A 130 3.95 6.51 -22.07
C PHE A 130 2.67 7.06 -22.70
N ASP A 131 2.68 7.16 -24.02
CA ASP A 131 1.49 7.52 -24.77
C ASP A 131 0.52 6.33 -24.83
N ASP A 132 -0.78 6.62 -24.87
CA ASP A 132 -1.84 5.63 -25.10
C ASP A 132 -1.87 4.41 -24.17
N ILE A 133 -1.56 4.60 -22.88
CA ILE A 133 -1.85 3.58 -21.86
C ILE A 133 -3.37 3.38 -21.75
N ALA A 134 -3.85 2.21 -22.18
CA ALA A 134 -5.25 1.80 -22.09
C ALA A 134 -5.66 1.33 -20.67
N LEU A 135 -5.28 2.11 -19.65
CA LEU A 135 -5.64 1.89 -18.24
C LEU A 135 -6.53 3.04 -17.77
N ALA A 136 -7.63 2.70 -17.11
CA ALA A 136 -8.61 3.68 -16.63
C ALA A 136 -8.19 4.25 -15.27
N ASP A 137 -7.67 3.40 -14.38
CA ASP A 137 -7.43 3.68 -12.97
C ASP A 137 -6.21 2.87 -12.49
N PRO A 138 -4.98 3.26 -12.89
CA PRO A 138 -3.76 2.55 -12.51
C PRO A 138 -3.49 2.72 -11.01
N VAL A 139 -3.33 1.61 -10.28
CA VAL A 139 -3.21 1.59 -8.80
C VAL A 139 -1.85 1.15 -8.30
N SER A 140 -1.06 0.46 -9.12
CA SER A 140 0.29 0.04 -8.78
C SER A 140 1.20 0.07 -10.00
N LEU A 141 2.45 0.47 -9.80
CA LEU A 141 3.54 0.41 -10.77
C LEU A 141 4.76 -0.17 -10.06
N VAL A 142 5.25 -1.29 -10.57
CA VAL A 142 6.47 -1.94 -10.10
C VAL A 142 7.42 -2.12 -11.28
N ASN A 143 8.71 -1.87 -11.04
CA ASN A 143 9.74 -2.10 -12.03
C ASN A 143 10.22 -3.55 -12.00
N ASP A 144 10.65 -4.07 -13.15
CA ASP A 144 11.26 -5.40 -13.24
C ASP A 144 12.72 -5.37 -12.75
N PRO A 145 13.06 -6.05 -11.64
CA PRO A 145 14.43 -6.15 -11.15
C PRO A 145 15.45 -6.65 -12.18
N GLY A 146 15.02 -7.51 -13.11
CA GLY A 146 15.88 -8.08 -14.15
C GLY A 146 15.95 -7.23 -15.42
N PHE A 147 15.02 -6.28 -15.59
CA PHE A 147 14.87 -5.48 -16.80
C PHE A 147 14.51 -4.03 -16.42
N PRO A 148 15.51 -3.18 -16.13
CA PRO A 148 15.29 -1.87 -15.51
C PRO A 148 14.43 -0.89 -16.33
N ASP A 149 14.26 -1.14 -17.64
CA ASP A 149 13.40 -0.35 -18.52
C ASP A 149 11.99 -0.95 -18.70
N SER A 150 11.60 -1.90 -17.86
CA SER A 150 10.29 -2.55 -17.87
C SER A 150 9.47 -2.26 -16.62
N PHE A 151 8.19 -1.96 -16.82
CA PHE A 151 7.23 -1.65 -15.77
C PHE A 151 6.01 -2.55 -15.87
N PHE A 152 5.58 -3.09 -14.74
CA PHE A 152 4.27 -3.72 -14.60
C PHE A 152 3.34 -2.72 -13.95
N ILE A 153 2.20 -2.49 -14.59
CA ILE A 153 1.20 -1.53 -14.10
C ILE A 153 -0.11 -2.26 -13.93
N ALA A 154 -0.63 -2.27 -12.71
CA ALA A 154 -1.93 -2.82 -12.38
C ALA A 154 -2.99 -1.73 -12.42
N ASP A 155 -4.10 -2.03 -13.09
CA ASP A 155 -5.30 -1.22 -13.13
C ASP A 155 -6.36 -1.81 -12.19
N ARG A 156 -7.09 -0.93 -11.51
CA ARG A 156 -8.14 -1.31 -10.56
C ARG A 156 -9.12 -2.31 -11.16
N LEU A 157 -9.43 -2.22 -12.46
CA LEU A 157 -10.41 -3.05 -13.15
C LEU A 157 -9.88 -4.44 -13.56
N GLY A 158 -8.70 -4.84 -13.09
CA GLY A 158 -8.21 -6.22 -13.20
C GLY A 158 -7.14 -6.45 -14.26
N LYS A 159 -6.81 -5.44 -15.06
CA LYS A 159 -5.76 -5.59 -16.07
C LYS A 159 -4.42 -5.22 -15.48
N VAL A 160 -3.44 -6.09 -15.67
CA VAL A 160 -2.03 -5.76 -15.49
C VAL A 160 -1.38 -5.72 -16.87
N VAL A 161 -0.62 -4.67 -17.15
CA VAL A 161 0.14 -4.52 -18.40
C VAL A 161 1.63 -4.46 -18.11
N VAL A 162 2.44 -4.97 -19.04
CA VAL A 162 3.88 -4.70 -19.08
C VAL A 162 4.15 -3.61 -20.10
N ILE A 163 4.92 -2.60 -19.70
CA ILE A 163 5.52 -1.62 -20.61
C ILE A 163 7.01 -1.92 -20.75
N HIS A 164 7.51 -1.93 -21.98
CA HIS A 164 8.93 -2.04 -22.29
C HIS A 164 9.26 -1.15 -23.48
N GLY A 165 10.08 -0.11 -23.26
CA GLY A 165 10.29 0.95 -24.23
C GLY A 165 8.96 1.62 -24.60
N SER A 166 8.60 1.61 -25.89
CA SER A 166 7.31 2.13 -26.39
C SER A 166 6.22 1.06 -26.53
N SER A 167 6.49 -0.20 -26.16
CA SER A 167 5.52 -1.30 -26.28
C SER A 167 4.77 -1.51 -24.97
N THR A 168 3.44 -1.58 -25.07
CA THR A 168 2.55 -1.97 -23.97
C THR A 168 1.87 -3.29 -24.33
N LYS A 169 1.88 -4.25 -23.41
CA LYS A 169 1.26 -5.57 -23.59
C LYS A 169 0.44 -5.95 -22.38
N LEU A 170 -0.69 -6.64 -22.60
CA LEU A 170 -1.42 -7.29 -21.51
C LEU A 170 -0.53 -8.37 -20.88
N TYR A 171 -0.50 -8.41 -19.56
CA TYR A 171 0.27 -9.35 -18.76
C TYR A 171 -0.63 -10.32 -17.99
N LEU A 172 -1.65 -9.80 -17.30
CA LEU A 172 -2.62 -10.57 -16.52
C LEU A 172 -3.98 -9.90 -16.64
N ASP A 173 -5.04 -10.69 -16.75
CA ASP A 173 -6.43 -10.19 -16.84
C ASP A 173 -7.33 -10.87 -15.79
N LEU A 174 -7.56 -10.16 -14.69
CA LEU A 174 -8.46 -10.53 -13.60
C LEU A 174 -9.85 -9.90 -13.75
N SER A 175 -10.16 -9.24 -14.88
CA SER A 175 -11.40 -8.46 -15.02
C SER A 175 -12.67 -9.30 -14.86
N GLN A 176 -12.63 -10.60 -15.14
CA GLN A 176 -13.75 -11.52 -14.91
C GLN A 176 -14.07 -11.76 -13.41
N TYR A 177 -13.13 -11.42 -12.53
CA TYR A 177 -13.19 -11.56 -11.07
C TYR A 177 -13.40 -10.24 -10.34
N ILE A 178 -13.53 -9.14 -11.08
CA ILE A 178 -13.72 -7.80 -10.54
C ILE A 178 -15.00 -7.20 -11.10
N ARG A 179 -15.88 -6.68 -10.23
CA ARG A 179 -16.98 -5.82 -10.68
C ARG A 179 -16.56 -4.37 -10.60
N TRP A 180 -17.26 -3.51 -11.33
CA TRP A 180 -16.97 -2.09 -11.39
C TRP A 180 -17.03 -1.41 -10.01
N GLU A 181 -17.99 -1.82 -9.18
CA GLU A 181 -18.22 -1.32 -7.82
C GLU A 181 -17.25 -1.86 -6.76
N ASP A 182 -16.47 -2.90 -7.09
CA ASP A 182 -15.56 -3.53 -6.13
C ASP A 182 -14.25 -2.71 -5.99
N PRO A 183 -13.52 -2.88 -4.86
CA PRO A 183 -12.18 -2.32 -4.69
C PRO A 183 -11.25 -2.63 -5.88
N GLY A 184 -11.42 -3.80 -6.49
CA GLY A 184 -10.68 -4.25 -7.66
C GLY A 184 -9.30 -4.77 -7.31
N VAL A 185 -8.34 -4.59 -8.22
CA VAL A 185 -6.92 -4.76 -7.86
C VAL A 185 -6.50 -3.60 -6.98
N ILE A 186 -5.80 -3.91 -5.89
CA ILE A 186 -5.27 -2.92 -4.95
C ILE A 186 -3.76 -2.78 -5.14
N SER A 187 -3.04 -3.91 -5.21
CA SER A 187 -1.58 -3.90 -5.29
C SER A 187 -1.01 -5.09 -6.06
N LEU A 188 0.22 -4.92 -6.49
CA LEU A 188 1.02 -5.84 -7.27
C LEU A 188 2.44 -5.84 -6.70
N ALA A 189 3.02 -7.02 -6.48
CA ALA A 189 4.42 -7.17 -6.11
C ALA A 189 5.07 -8.29 -6.93
N LEU A 190 6.30 -8.07 -7.40
CA LEU A 190 7.10 -9.11 -8.04
C LEU A 190 7.92 -9.82 -6.98
N HIS A 191 8.08 -11.13 -7.11
CA HIS A 191 9.00 -11.88 -6.25
C HIS A 191 10.43 -11.31 -6.37
N PRO A 192 11.24 -11.26 -5.30
CA PRO A 192 12.63 -10.79 -5.39
C PRO A 192 13.47 -11.55 -6.45
N GLY A 193 13.13 -12.83 -6.65
CA GLY A 193 13.69 -13.71 -7.70
C GLY A 193 12.93 -13.72 -9.04
N TYR A 194 12.07 -12.74 -9.33
CA TYR A 194 11.15 -12.73 -10.47
C TYR A 194 11.82 -13.01 -11.82
N ALA A 195 13.00 -12.45 -12.05
CA ALA A 195 13.78 -12.68 -13.27
C ALA A 195 14.08 -14.17 -13.55
N THR A 196 14.05 -15.01 -12.51
CA THR A 196 14.32 -16.46 -12.59
C THR A 196 13.07 -17.32 -12.44
N ASN A 197 12.09 -16.89 -11.63
CA ASN A 197 10.96 -17.72 -11.25
C ASN A 197 9.60 -17.24 -11.79
N GLY A 198 9.52 -16.02 -12.35
CA GLY A 198 8.30 -15.46 -12.93
C GLY A 198 7.15 -15.25 -11.95
N ARG A 199 7.38 -15.33 -10.62
CA ARG A 199 6.32 -15.27 -9.61
C ARG A 199 5.88 -13.84 -9.34
N VAL A 200 4.60 -13.58 -9.51
CA VAL A 200 3.95 -12.29 -9.27
C VAL A 200 2.82 -12.45 -8.27
N PHE A 201 2.67 -11.48 -7.37
CA PHE A 201 1.67 -11.47 -6.32
C PHE A 201 0.70 -10.30 -6.53
N VAL A 202 -0.59 -10.57 -6.43
CA VAL A 202 -1.65 -9.58 -6.60
C VAL A 202 -2.56 -9.60 -5.38
N LEU A 203 -2.85 -8.42 -4.83
CA LEU A 203 -3.90 -8.22 -3.83
C LEU A 203 -5.11 -7.63 -4.55
N TYR A 204 -6.23 -8.35 -4.55
CA TYR A 204 -7.43 -7.94 -5.25
C TYR A 204 -8.71 -8.45 -4.57
N SER A 205 -9.82 -7.74 -4.79
CA SER A 205 -11.13 -8.18 -4.33
C SER A 205 -11.77 -9.15 -5.34
N GLN A 206 -12.03 -10.38 -4.91
CA GLN A 206 -12.66 -11.43 -5.69
C GLN A 206 -14.19 -11.44 -5.45
N TRP A 207 -14.95 -10.88 -6.39
CA TRP A 207 -16.39 -10.71 -6.22
C TRP A 207 -17.18 -12.03 -6.05
N ARG A 208 -16.76 -13.11 -6.71
CA ARG A 208 -17.45 -14.41 -6.68
C ARG A 208 -17.40 -15.07 -5.32
N ARG A 209 -16.37 -14.73 -4.53
CA ARG A 209 -16.12 -15.26 -3.18
C ARG A 209 -16.38 -14.23 -2.08
N ALA A 210 -16.49 -12.95 -2.46
CA ALA A 210 -16.55 -11.81 -1.53
C ALA A 210 -15.32 -11.75 -0.59
N MET A 211 -14.14 -12.06 -1.14
CA MET A 211 -12.86 -12.07 -0.42
C MET A 211 -11.88 -11.04 -0.98
N MET A 212 -11.01 -10.49 -0.13
CA MET A 212 -9.68 -10.04 -0.55
C MET A 212 -8.79 -11.27 -0.69
N GLU A 213 -8.13 -11.40 -1.83
CA GLU A 213 -7.19 -12.49 -2.10
C GLU A 213 -5.80 -11.93 -2.36
N VAL A 214 -4.82 -12.50 -1.68
CA VAL A 214 -3.42 -12.44 -2.09
C VAL A 214 -3.16 -13.69 -2.91
N SER A 215 -3.07 -13.53 -4.23
CA SER A 215 -2.79 -14.63 -5.14
C SER A 215 -1.40 -14.50 -5.73
N GLU A 216 -0.71 -15.63 -5.82
CA GLU A 216 0.48 -15.79 -6.63
C GLU A 216 0.08 -16.30 -8.01
N PHE A 217 0.70 -15.76 -9.05
CA PHE A 217 0.67 -16.31 -10.39
C PHE A 217 2.10 -16.48 -10.91
N VAL A 218 2.28 -17.31 -11.93
CA VAL A 218 3.58 -17.59 -12.53
C VAL A 218 3.55 -17.25 -14.02
N ALA A 219 4.41 -16.33 -14.43
CA ALA A 219 4.61 -16.02 -15.83
C ALA A 219 5.34 -17.15 -16.56
N GLY A 220 4.88 -17.43 -17.79
CA GLY A 220 5.52 -18.40 -18.67
C GLY A 220 5.35 -19.85 -18.20
N ALA A 221 4.33 -20.54 -18.71
CA ALA A 221 4.38 -22.00 -18.71
C ALA A 221 5.57 -22.45 -19.57
N ARG A 222 6.41 -23.35 -19.03
CA ARG A 222 7.53 -23.97 -19.75
C ARG A 222 7.07 -24.50 -21.13
N PRO A 223 7.90 -24.44 -22.18
CA PRO A 223 9.37 -24.37 -22.14
C PRO A 223 10.02 -23.04 -22.58
N THR A 224 9.27 -21.98 -22.88
CA THR A 224 9.85 -20.66 -23.18
C THR A 224 9.65 -19.69 -22.02
N PRO A 225 10.64 -19.54 -21.12
CA PRO A 225 10.59 -18.65 -19.97
C PRO A 225 10.83 -17.21 -20.42
N ASP A 226 9.82 -16.57 -21.00
CA ASP A 226 9.77 -15.09 -20.98
C ASP A 226 8.95 -14.71 -19.75
N PRO A 227 9.57 -14.19 -18.67
CA PRO A 227 8.84 -13.76 -17.48
C PRO A 227 7.83 -12.65 -17.81
N ARG A 228 7.92 -12.00 -18.97
CA ARG A 228 6.97 -10.97 -19.43
C ARG A 228 5.87 -11.53 -20.34
N ALA A 229 5.82 -12.84 -20.55
CA ALA A 229 4.72 -13.48 -21.25
C ALA A 229 3.41 -13.31 -20.47
N VAL A 230 2.29 -13.42 -21.18
CA VAL A 230 0.96 -13.42 -20.56
C VAL A 230 0.89 -14.53 -19.52
N VAL A 231 0.46 -14.16 -18.32
CA VAL A 231 0.22 -15.05 -17.19
C VAL A 231 -1.10 -15.78 -17.39
N SER A 232 -1.09 -17.11 -17.25
CA SER A 232 -2.33 -17.90 -17.24
C SER A 232 -2.99 -17.84 -15.86
N LEU A 233 -4.31 -17.65 -15.82
CA LEU A 233 -5.09 -17.77 -14.59
C LEU A 233 -5.04 -19.19 -14.00
N ASP A 234 -4.75 -20.21 -14.81
CA ASP A 234 -4.55 -21.59 -14.33
C ASP A 234 -3.30 -21.74 -13.45
N SER A 235 -2.40 -20.75 -13.45
CA SER A 235 -1.23 -20.72 -12.57
C SER A 235 -1.53 -20.17 -11.18
N GLU A 236 -2.77 -19.74 -10.92
CA GLU A 236 -3.15 -19.13 -9.65
C GLU A 236 -2.90 -20.07 -8.47
N ARG A 237 -2.19 -19.55 -7.48
CA ARG A 237 -2.08 -20.11 -6.15
C ARG A 237 -2.51 -19.06 -5.13
N VAL A 238 -3.67 -19.28 -4.53
CA VAL A 238 -4.15 -18.43 -3.43
C VAL A 238 -3.22 -18.60 -2.23
N VAL A 239 -2.60 -17.50 -1.80
CA VAL A 239 -1.65 -17.46 -0.68
C VAL A 239 -2.40 -17.20 0.62
N LEU A 240 -3.32 -16.23 0.60
CA LEU A 240 -4.06 -15.78 1.77
C LEU A 240 -5.38 -15.15 1.33
N GLU A 241 -6.45 -15.44 2.07
CA GLU A 241 -7.76 -14.80 1.87
C GLU A 241 -8.22 -14.15 3.18
N GLN A 242 -8.93 -13.03 3.05
CA GLN A 242 -9.74 -12.43 4.11
C GLN A 242 -11.04 -11.90 3.50
N VAL A 243 -12.07 -11.63 4.30
CA VAL A 243 -13.31 -10.99 3.81
C VAL A 243 -12.99 -9.66 3.11
N ALA A 244 -13.71 -9.36 2.02
CA ALA A 244 -13.45 -8.18 1.19
C ALA A 244 -13.44 -6.84 1.95
N SER A 245 -12.50 -5.95 1.60
CA SER A 245 -12.33 -4.58 2.09
C SER A 245 -11.64 -3.70 1.04
N TYR A 246 -11.40 -2.41 1.31
CA TYR A 246 -10.90 -1.44 0.33
C TYR A 246 -9.42 -1.05 0.50
N GLY A 247 -8.86 -1.26 1.69
CA GLY A 247 -7.45 -0.96 2.00
C GLY A 247 -6.51 -2.15 1.83
N GLY A 248 -5.22 -1.83 1.75
CA GLY A 248 -4.13 -2.80 1.69
C GLY A 248 -3.02 -2.40 0.73
N ASP A 249 -1.96 -3.18 0.76
CA ASP A 249 -0.82 -3.12 -0.15
C ASP A 249 0.02 -4.40 -0.02
N LEU A 250 0.90 -4.63 -1.00
CA LEU A 250 1.87 -5.71 -1.03
C LEU A 250 3.27 -5.16 -1.27
N THR A 251 4.24 -5.58 -0.44
CA THR A 251 5.65 -5.28 -0.71
C THR A 251 6.56 -6.35 -0.11
N PHE A 252 7.67 -6.67 -0.75
CA PHE A 252 8.67 -7.57 -0.18
C PHE A 252 9.64 -6.78 0.69
N ASP A 253 9.94 -7.31 1.88
CA ASP A 253 11.02 -6.79 2.71
C ASP A 253 12.40 -7.29 2.24
N ALA A 254 13.45 -6.77 2.87
CA ALA A 254 14.84 -7.13 2.54
C ALA A 254 15.20 -8.60 2.85
N ASP A 255 14.37 -9.31 3.63
CA ASP A 255 14.55 -10.74 3.89
C ASP A 255 13.84 -11.60 2.84
N GLY A 256 13.20 -10.98 1.84
CA GLY A 256 12.41 -11.66 0.83
C GLY A 256 11.05 -12.16 1.34
N LEU A 257 10.56 -11.61 2.44
CA LEU A 257 9.26 -11.95 3.00
C LEU A 257 8.21 -10.94 2.56
N LEU A 258 7.00 -11.42 2.29
CA LEU A 258 5.92 -10.59 1.79
C LEU A 258 5.25 -9.87 2.97
N ARG A 259 5.16 -8.55 2.87
CA ARG A 259 4.31 -7.71 3.71
C ARG A 259 2.95 -7.55 3.06
N VAL A 260 1.90 -7.77 3.85
CA VAL A 260 0.51 -7.65 3.41
C VAL A 260 -0.22 -6.73 4.37
N ALA A 261 -0.73 -5.61 3.87
CA ALA A 261 -1.59 -4.74 4.66
C ALA A 261 -3.07 -5.07 4.41
N PHE A 262 -3.87 -4.99 5.47
CA PHE A 262 -5.32 -5.10 5.40
C PHE A 262 -5.98 -3.95 6.17
N GLU A 263 -7.04 -3.41 5.57
CA GLU A 263 -7.98 -2.51 6.24
C GLU A 263 -8.57 -3.15 7.51
N ASP A 264 -9.04 -2.34 8.43
CA ASP A 264 -9.94 -2.73 9.50
C ASP A 264 -11.40 -2.41 9.17
N PHE A 265 -12.25 -3.42 8.97
CA PHE A 265 -13.70 -3.24 8.87
C PHE A 265 -14.39 -4.46 9.48
N PRO A 266 -14.72 -4.47 10.80
CA PRO A 266 -15.48 -3.40 11.45
C PRO A 266 -15.00 -3.05 12.89
N SER A 267 -13.88 -2.33 13.08
CA SER A 267 -13.35 -2.02 14.43
C SER A 267 -12.76 -3.21 15.19
N LYS A 268 -11.81 -3.90 14.55
CA LYS A 268 -11.08 -5.08 15.06
C LYS A 268 -9.56 -4.94 14.95
N ALA A 269 -9.06 -3.74 14.70
CA ALA A 269 -7.62 -3.50 14.58
C ALA A 269 -6.81 -3.83 15.85
N GLN A 270 -7.41 -3.77 17.05
CA GLN A 270 -6.78 -4.20 18.30
C GLN A 270 -6.91 -5.71 18.59
N ASP A 271 -7.79 -6.43 17.87
CA ASP A 271 -7.96 -7.87 18.04
C ASP A 271 -6.83 -8.61 17.29
N LEU A 272 -5.94 -9.27 18.04
CA LEU A 272 -4.81 -10.01 17.50
C LEU A 272 -5.20 -11.41 16.97
N GLY A 273 -6.45 -11.82 17.14
CA GLY A 273 -7.03 -13.06 16.61
C GLY A 273 -7.51 -12.95 15.17
N VAL A 274 -7.42 -11.77 14.54
CA VAL A 274 -7.90 -11.49 13.17
C VAL A 274 -6.90 -10.64 12.38
N PHE A 275 -7.10 -10.53 11.06
CA PHE A 275 -6.21 -9.77 10.16
C PHE A 275 -6.69 -8.37 9.80
N TRP A 276 -7.83 -7.94 10.36
CA TRP A 276 -8.34 -6.58 10.21
C TRP A 276 -7.38 -5.54 10.83
N GLY A 277 -7.02 -4.51 10.08
CA GLY A 277 -6.16 -3.41 10.55
C GLY A 277 -4.75 -3.85 10.90
N LYS A 278 -4.16 -4.73 10.09
CA LYS A 278 -2.84 -5.34 10.33
C LYS A 278 -1.91 -5.12 9.14
N ILE A 279 -0.61 -5.07 9.44
CA ILE A 279 0.42 -5.46 8.49
C ILE A 279 0.91 -6.84 8.90
N LEU A 280 0.87 -7.78 7.95
CA LEU A 280 1.37 -9.14 8.11
C LEU A 280 2.79 -9.24 7.54
N ARG A 281 3.57 -10.21 8.03
CA ARG A 281 4.84 -10.64 7.44
C ARG A 281 4.79 -12.14 7.23
N ILE A 282 4.81 -12.57 5.97
CA ILE A 282 4.57 -13.97 5.60
C ILE A 282 5.65 -14.50 4.65
N GLY A 283 6.00 -15.77 4.82
CA GLY A 283 6.87 -16.50 3.90
C GLY A 283 6.06 -17.19 2.82
N VAL A 284 6.46 -16.98 1.56
CA VAL A 284 5.76 -17.51 0.36
C VAL A 284 6.44 -18.73 -0.25
N GLU A 285 7.56 -19.18 0.32
CA GLU A 285 8.31 -20.36 -0.14
C GLU A 285 7.75 -21.66 0.46
N VAL A 286 6.46 -21.86 0.27
CA VAL A 286 5.70 -23.04 0.72
C VAL A 286 4.75 -23.51 -0.37
N PRO A 287 4.45 -24.82 -0.46
CA PRO A 287 3.60 -25.35 -1.52
C PRO A 287 2.14 -24.86 -1.44
N TYR A 288 1.66 -24.53 -0.24
CA TYR A 288 0.28 -24.07 -0.01
C TYR A 288 0.25 -22.95 1.02
N GLY A 289 -0.63 -21.97 0.80
CA GLY A 289 -0.82 -20.84 1.71
C GLY A 289 0.48 -20.06 1.94
N TYR A 290 0.79 -19.83 3.22
CA TYR A 290 1.96 -19.11 3.67
C TYR A 290 2.56 -19.73 4.95
N SER A 291 3.79 -19.37 5.26
CA SER A 291 4.42 -19.61 6.56
C SER A 291 4.50 -18.33 7.38
N ALA A 292 4.48 -18.45 8.70
CA ALA A 292 4.75 -17.35 9.62
C ALA A 292 6.24 -17.37 10.04
N PRO A 293 7.06 -16.42 9.60
CA PRO A 293 8.49 -16.41 9.90
C PRO A 293 8.77 -16.12 11.39
N PRO A 294 9.91 -16.57 11.94
CA PRO A 294 10.38 -16.12 13.24
C PRO A 294 10.51 -14.59 13.32
N GLY A 295 10.31 -14.05 14.52
CA GLY A 295 10.36 -12.61 14.79
C GLY A 295 9.03 -11.86 14.60
N ASN A 296 7.98 -12.53 14.12
CA ASN A 296 6.61 -12.02 14.17
C ASN A 296 6.05 -12.01 15.60
N MET A 297 4.90 -11.36 15.79
CA MET A 297 4.19 -11.38 17.07
C MET A 297 3.86 -12.82 17.52
N SER A 298 3.88 -13.05 18.83
CA SER A 298 3.63 -14.36 19.45
C SER A 298 2.60 -14.28 20.58
N GLY A 299 2.34 -15.39 21.26
CA GLY A 299 1.34 -15.46 22.34
C GLY A 299 -0.08 -15.61 21.79
N ASN A 300 -0.98 -14.69 22.12
CA ASN A 300 -2.37 -14.70 21.66
C ASN A 300 -2.55 -14.13 20.24
N ALA A 301 -1.49 -13.57 19.64
CA ALA A 301 -1.53 -13.06 18.29
C ALA A 301 -1.48 -14.19 17.25
N ARG A 302 -2.21 -14.01 16.14
CA ARG A 302 -1.98 -14.82 14.94
C ARG A 302 -0.54 -14.60 14.48
N SER A 303 0.17 -15.68 14.22
CA SER A 303 1.62 -15.68 13.97
C SER A 303 2.05 -14.92 12.71
N ALA A 304 1.12 -14.58 11.80
CA ALA A 304 1.42 -13.75 10.63
C ALA A 304 1.52 -12.25 10.95
N ILE A 305 0.99 -11.80 12.09
CA ILE A 305 0.88 -10.37 12.42
C ILE A 305 2.28 -9.81 12.73
N TRP A 306 2.62 -8.72 12.06
CA TRP A 306 3.83 -7.96 12.31
C TRP A 306 3.54 -6.70 13.12
N SER A 307 2.59 -5.88 12.66
CA SER A 307 2.12 -4.68 13.35
C SER A 307 0.61 -4.54 13.18
N TYR A 308 -0.01 -3.73 14.03
CA TYR A 308 -1.47 -3.65 14.16
C TYR A 308 -1.93 -2.26 14.58
N GLY A 309 -3.26 -2.06 14.59
CA GLY A 309 -3.84 -0.78 14.98
C GLY A 309 -3.95 0.20 13.83
N PHE A 310 -4.19 -0.28 12.60
CA PHE A 310 -4.41 0.55 11.41
C PHE A 310 -5.88 0.60 11.02
N ARG A 311 -6.32 1.69 10.37
CA ARG A 311 -7.69 1.82 9.84
C ARG A 311 -7.76 1.36 8.39
N HIS A 312 -7.12 2.07 7.48
CA HIS A 312 -7.00 1.76 6.05
C HIS A 312 -5.55 1.97 5.61
N PRO A 313 -4.62 1.06 5.97
CA PRO A 313 -3.27 1.14 5.47
C PRO A 313 -3.30 1.10 3.94
N ARG A 314 -2.64 2.07 3.33
CA ARG A 314 -2.39 2.24 1.90
C ARG A 314 -0.96 1.79 1.63
N ARG A 315 -0.25 2.48 0.73
CA ARG A 315 1.08 2.07 0.29
C ARG A 315 2.05 1.88 1.46
N LEU A 316 2.70 0.73 1.45
CA LEU A 316 3.81 0.33 2.28
C LEU A 316 5.10 0.54 1.48
N THR A 317 6.07 1.24 2.07
CA THR A 317 7.35 1.45 1.37
C THR A 317 8.51 1.38 2.33
N PHE A 318 9.40 0.41 2.07
CA PHE A 318 10.71 0.37 2.68
C PHE A 318 11.63 1.37 1.97
N ASP A 319 12.34 2.17 2.75
CA ASP A 319 13.47 2.91 2.23
C ASP A 319 14.66 1.97 2.03
N ALA A 320 15.08 1.79 0.78
CA ALA A 320 16.14 0.86 0.39
C ALA A 320 17.49 1.12 1.09
N CYS A 321 17.72 2.33 1.61
CA CYS A 321 19.02 2.70 2.18
C CYS A 321 19.12 2.52 3.70
N ASN A 322 18.00 2.57 4.42
CA ASN A 322 18.02 2.43 5.88
C ASN A 322 17.06 1.36 6.41
N GLY A 323 16.13 0.86 5.59
CA GLY A 323 15.16 -0.17 5.96
C GLY A 323 13.93 0.33 6.71
N ASP A 324 13.77 1.65 6.89
CA ASP A 324 12.58 2.22 7.53
C ASP A 324 11.34 1.95 6.68
N LEU A 325 10.23 1.58 7.30
CA LEU A 325 8.95 1.33 6.63
C LEU A 325 8.02 2.52 6.79
N TYR A 326 7.66 3.15 5.68
CA TYR A 326 6.67 4.22 5.59
C TYR A 326 5.31 3.63 5.24
N ILE A 327 4.27 4.08 5.94
CA ILE A 327 2.91 3.54 5.84
C ILE A 327 1.95 4.72 5.73
N ALA A 328 1.24 4.87 4.63
CA ALA A 328 0.09 5.77 4.62
C ALA A 328 -1.12 5.06 5.22
N ASP A 329 -1.92 5.75 6.02
CA ASP A 329 -3.16 5.23 6.59
C ASP A 329 -4.28 6.27 6.42
N THR A 330 -5.44 5.83 5.92
CA THR A 330 -6.62 6.68 5.78
C THR A 330 -7.51 6.55 7.02
N GLY A 331 -7.82 7.68 7.65
CA GLY A 331 -8.72 7.72 8.79
C GLY A 331 -10.17 7.45 8.42
N GLN A 332 -11.04 7.51 9.43
CA GLN A 332 -12.48 7.38 9.25
C GLN A 332 -13.20 8.73 9.24
N SER A 333 -12.79 9.67 10.08
CA SER A 333 -13.57 10.87 10.40
C SER A 333 -12.72 12.11 10.60
N ALA A 334 -11.60 12.01 11.30
CA ALA A 334 -10.88 13.19 11.78
C ALA A 334 -9.46 13.32 11.22
N TYR A 335 -8.70 12.23 11.10
CA TYR A 335 -7.28 12.31 10.76
C TYR A 335 -6.81 11.23 9.81
N ASP A 336 -6.11 11.64 8.75
CA ASP A 336 -5.28 10.77 7.92
C ASP A 336 -3.83 10.81 8.39
N GLU A 337 -3.08 9.74 8.14
CA GLU A 337 -1.77 9.53 8.75
C GLU A 337 -0.69 9.12 7.75
N ILE A 338 0.54 9.52 8.05
CA ILE A 338 1.75 8.81 7.64
C ILE A 338 2.40 8.24 8.90
N ASN A 339 2.46 6.93 8.95
CA ASN A 339 3.08 6.12 9.98
C ASN A 339 4.49 5.68 9.56
N LEU A 340 5.35 5.37 10.54
CA LEU A 340 6.74 4.98 10.33
C LEU A 340 7.14 3.85 11.27
N GLU A 341 7.69 2.75 10.75
CA GLU A 341 8.40 1.76 11.57
C GLU A 341 9.89 1.88 11.28
N ASP A 342 10.68 2.24 12.30
CA ASP A 342 12.13 2.33 12.17
C ASP A 342 12.73 0.94 11.96
N ALA A 343 13.74 0.85 11.10
CA ALA A 343 14.45 -0.40 10.85
C ALA A 343 14.98 -1.00 12.16
N GLY A 344 14.70 -2.29 12.38
CA GLY A 344 15.14 -3.00 13.59
C GLY A 344 14.31 -2.75 14.85
N SER A 345 13.21 -1.97 14.77
CA SER A 345 12.28 -1.80 15.90
C SER A 345 11.56 -3.10 16.32
N GLY A 346 11.55 -4.11 15.46
CA GLY A 346 10.92 -5.41 15.70
C GLY A 346 9.41 -5.40 15.42
N SER A 347 8.76 -6.55 15.65
CA SER A 347 7.31 -6.67 15.52
C SER A 347 6.57 -6.10 16.73
N GLY A 348 5.31 -5.76 16.56
CA GLY A 348 4.38 -5.44 17.66
C GLY A 348 4.04 -3.97 17.81
N ALA A 349 4.47 -3.12 16.86
CA ALA A 349 4.01 -1.74 16.80
C ALA A 349 2.48 -1.68 16.75
N ASN A 350 1.91 -0.86 17.63
CA ASN A 350 0.46 -0.64 17.75
C ASN A 350 0.13 0.81 17.38
N PHE A 351 -0.47 1.03 16.22
CA PHE A 351 -0.83 2.36 15.73
C PHE A 351 -2.18 2.89 16.28
N GLY A 352 -2.79 2.13 17.21
CA GLY A 352 -3.82 2.64 18.09
C GLY A 352 -5.25 2.60 17.56
N TRP A 353 -5.48 2.45 16.26
CA TRP A 353 -6.83 2.30 15.72
C TRP A 353 -7.53 1.05 16.29
N ASP A 354 -8.81 1.08 16.67
CA ASP A 354 -9.76 2.20 16.54
C ASP A 354 -9.91 3.07 17.79
N LEU A 355 -9.13 2.80 18.84
CA LEU A 355 -9.09 3.60 20.08
C LEU A 355 -8.54 5.00 19.83
N MET A 356 -7.64 5.13 18.86
CA MET A 356 -7.04 6.38 18.40
C MET A 356 -7.28 6.59 16.91
N GLU A 357 -7.41 7.86 16.52
CA GLU A 357 -7.38 8.33 15.15
C GLU A 357 -6.48 9.57 15.10
N GLY A 358 -5.39 9.50 14.35
CA GLY A 358 -4.28 10.43 14.51
C GLY A 358 -3.63 10.27 15.90
N GLY A 359 -3.14 11.38 16.43
CA GLY A 359 -2.71 11.46 17.83
C GLY A 359 -3.83 11.64 18.85
N HIS A 360 -5.09 11.37 18.48
CA HIS A 360 -6.27 11.74 19.24
C HIS A 360 -7.13 10.50 19.54
N CYS A 361 -7.89 10.55 20.64
CA CYS A 361 -8.81 9.46 20.98
C CYS A 361 -10.05 9.44 20.08
N ASN A 362 -10.55 8.25 19.73
CA ASN A 362 -11.64 8.04 18.76
C ASN A 362 -12.71 7.04 19.26
N PRO A 363 -14.02 7.32 19.10
CA PRO A 363 -14.76 8.52 19.48
C PRO A 363 -15.62 8.32 20.77
N PRO A 364 -16.11 9.43 21.38
CA PRO A 364 -15.42 10.20 22.41
C PRO A 364 -15.43 9.51 23.79
N PRO A 365 -14.27 9.41 24.43
CA PRO A 365 -14.05 10.24 25.61
C PRO A 365 -12.88 11.22 25.43
N ALA A 366 -12.75 12.18 26.34
CA ALA A 366 -11.61 13.11 26.39
C ALA A 366 -10.25 12.41 26.62
N SER A 367 -10.28 11.13 27.00
CA SER A 367 -9.10 10.30 27.25
C SER A 367 -9.38 8.85 26.84
N CYS A 368 -8.36 8.18 26.32
CA CYS A 368 -8.32 6.78 25.97
C CYS A 368 -6.98 6.21 26.45
N ASP A 369 -6.83 4.89 26.45
CA ASP A 369 -5.54 4.27 26.75
C ASP A 369 -4.56 4.51 25.60
N THR A 370 -3.56 5.37 25.82
CA THR A 370 -2.47 5.64 24.88
C THR A 370 -1.21 4.84 25.17
N ALA A 371 -1.19 4.03 26.24
CA ALA A 371 0.01 3.30 26.63
C ALA A 371 0.43 2.29 25.55
N GLY A 372 1.70 2.32 25.19
CA GLY A 372 2.28 1.43 24.17
C GLY A 372 1.78 1.67 22.74
N LYS A 373 1.03 2.75 22.49
CA LYS A 373 0.58 3.12 21.14
C LYS A 373 1.58 4.05 20.50
N GLN A 374 1.80 3.82 19.21
CA GLN A 374 2.69 4.59 18.39
C GLN A 374 1.89 5.68 17.68
N TYR A 375 2.33 6.93 17.88
CA TYR A 375 1.74 8.08 17.22
C TYR A 375 2.14 8.14 15.74
N PRO A 376 1.29 8.71 14.87
CA PRO A 376 1.66 8.93 13.49
C PRO A 376 2.83 9.89 13.37
N ALA A 377 3.69 9.63 12.39
CA ALA A 377 4.83 10.49 12.09
C ALA A 377 4.36 11.83 11.48
N LEU A 378 3.28 11.81 10.73
CA LEU A 378 2.54 12.99 10.26
C LEU A 378 1.04 12.71 10.33
N GLU A 379 0.24 13.71 10.70
CA GLU A 379 -1.22 13.65 10.64
C GLU A 379 -1.80 14.84 9.86
N PHE A 380 -2.94 14.62 9.21
CA PHE A 380 -3.66 15.63 8.42
C PHE A 380 -5.15 15.57 8.71
N PRO A 381 -5.87 16.71 8.67
CA PRO A 381 -7.34 16.67 8.77
C PRO A 381 -7.93 15.78 7.67
N HIS A 382 -8.74 14.82 8.09
CA HIS A 382 -9.47 13.97 7.16
C HIS A 382 -10.56 14.78 6.47
N SER A 383 -10.69 14.60 5.16
CA SER A 383 -11.79 15.17 4.39
C SER A 383 -12.36 14.10 3.49
N SER A 384 -13.69 13.99 3.48
CA SER A 384 -14.37 12.91 2.76
C SER A 384 -13.97 12.91 1.28
N GLY A 385 -13.44 11.77 0.81
CA GLY A 385 -13.03 11.57 -0.58
C GLY A 385 -11.58 11.96 -0.91
N CYS A 386 -10.82 12.48 0.05
CA CYS A 386 -9.40 12.77 -0.07
C CYS A 386 -8.63 11.92 0.95
N TYR A 387 -7.50 11.34 0.54
CA TYR A 387 -6.67 10.53 1.44
C TYR A 387 -5.22 10.50 0.95
N PRO A 388 -4.24 10.27 1.85
CA PRO A 388 -2.87 10.03 1.46
C PRO A 388 -2.79 8.70 0.71
N VAL A 389 -2.26 8.70 -0.51
CA VAL A 389 -2.05 7.46 -1.27
C VAL A 389 -0.77 6.73 -0.85
N GLY A 390 0.04 7.34 0.01
CA GLY A 390 1.43 6.94 0.29
C GLY A 390 2.40 7.37 -0.81
N GLY A 391 3.60 6.80 -0.80
CA GLY A 391 4.71 7.33 -1.58
C GLY A 391 5.99 6.54 -1.42
N TYR A 392 7.10 7.12 -1.88
CA TYR A 392 8.43 6.48 -1.80
C TYR A 392 9.47 7.46 -1.29
N VAL A 393 10.51 6.93 -0.63
CA VAL A 393 11.72 7.71 -0.40
C VAL A 393 12.49 7.82 -1.71
N TYR A 394 12.74 9.05 -2.16
CA TYR A 394 13.50 9.30 -3.38
C TYR A 394 14.95 8.87 -3.17
N ARG A 395 15.39 7.89 -3.97
CA ARG A 395 16.75 7.33 -4.00
C ARG A 395 17.33 7.35 -5.42
N GLY A 396 16.81 8.25 -6.25
CA GLY A 396 17.29 8.50 -7.60
C GLY A 396 18.54 9.36 -7.65
N SER A 397 19.19 9.34 -8.80
CA SER A 397 20.41 10.11 -9.07
C SER A 397 20.16 11.36 -9.91
N GLU A 398 19.01 11.43 -10.60
CA GLU A 398 18.69 12.57 -11.47
C GLU A 398 18.32 13.85 -10.70
N ILE A 399 17.90 13.73 -9.44
CA ILE A 399 17.53 14.85 -8.58
C ILE A 399 18.29 14.77 -7.24
N PRO A 400 19.61 15.03 -7.21
CA PRO A 400 20.46 14.77 -6.04
C PRO A 400 20.02 15.43 -4.74
N TRP A 401 19.40 16.62 -4.80
CA TRP A 401 18.94 17.36 -3.61
C TRP A 401 17.70 16.74 -2.95
N LEU A 402 16.98 15.89 -3.70
CA LEU A 402 15.77 15.21 -3.25
C LEU A 402 16.08 13.88 -2.55
N ARG A 403 17.32 13.35 -2.65
CA ARG A 403 17.72 12.09 -2.02
C ARG A 403 17.36 12.04 -0.53
N GLY A 404 16.77 10.93 -0.09
CA GLY A 404 16.31 10.72 1.28
C GLY A 404 15.03 11.47 1.66
N THR A 405 14.31 12.04 0.69
CA THR A 405 13.00 12.68 0.92
C THR A 405 11.88 11.69 0.65
N TYR A 406 10.97 11.50 1.61
CA TYR A 406 9.72 10.80 1.40
C TYR A 406 8.77 11.66 0.57
N VAL A 407 8.43 11.19 -0.62
CA VAL A 407 7.56 11.86 -1.60
C VAL A 407 6.23 11.10 -1.65
N PHE A 408 5.17 11.73 -1.18
CA PHE A 408 3.82 11.15 -1.10
C PHE A 408 2.78 12.15 -1.61
N GLY A 409 1.52 11.73 -1.76
CA GLY A 409 0.49 12.67 -2.24
C GLY A 409 -0.93 12.35 -1.83
N GLU A 410 -1.81 13.28 -2.19
CA GLU A 410 -3.24 13.29 -1.86
C GLU A 410 -4.07 12.89 -3.09
N SER A 411 -4.97 11.94 -2.92
CA SER A 411 -5.70 11.30 -4.02
C SER A 411 -6.55 12.27 -4.86
N CYS A 412 -7.28 13.14 -4.18
CA CYS A 412 -8.33 13.96 -4.79
C CYS A 412 -7.84 15.27 -5.41
N THR A 413 -6.67 15.78 -4.98
CA THR A 413 -6.09 17.06 -5.42
C THR A 413 -4.90 16.87 -6.35
N GLY A 414 -4.30 15.68 -6.36
CA GLY A 414 -3.03 15.43 -7.03
C GLY A 414 -1.86 16.18 -6.39
N ARG A 415 -2.04 16.72 -5.18
CA ARG A 415 -0.98 17.41 -4.44
C ARG A 415 0.08 16.40 -4.02
N ILE A 416 1.34 16.72 -4.32
CA ILE A 416 2.51 15.98 -3.89
C ILE A 416 3.21 16.75 -2.77
N ARG A 417 3.53 16.02 -1.71
CA ARG A 417 4.15 16.49 -0.49
C ARG A 417 5.47 15.77 -0.26
N PHE A 418 6.33 16.44 0.48
CA PHE A 418 7.72 16.07 0.65
C PHE A 418 8.06 16.16 2.12
N ALA A 419 8.55 15.07 2.71
CA ALA A 419 8.96 15.03 4.09
C ALA A 419 10.37 14.43 4.23
N LYS A 420 11.15 14.95 5.17
CA LYS A 420 12.49 14.43 5.50
C LYS A 420 12.53 14.01 6.96
N LYS A 421 13.21 12.90 7.24
CA LYS A 421 13.50 12.49 8.61
C LYS A 421 14.67 13.33 9.13
N ILE A 422 14.42 14.21 10.10
CA ILE A 422 15.40 15.10 10.72
C ILE A 422 15.45 14.77 12.20
N ALA A 423 16.62 14.39 12.71
CA ALA A 423 16.79 13.96 14.09
C ALA A 423 15.78 12.88 14.53
N GLY A 424 15.48 11.93 13.65
CA GLY A 424 14.53 10.84 13.90
C GLY A 424 13.06 11.17 13.62
N GLN A 425 12.70 12.45 13.44
CA GLN A 425 11.32 12.85 13.21
C GLN A 425 11.04 13.17 11.74
N LEU A 426 9.96 12.60 11.20
CA LEU A 426 9.50 12.95 9.85
C LEU A 426 8.90 14.35 9.86
N THR A 427 9.49 15.25 9.07
CA THR A 427 9.09 16.66 9.01
C THR A 427 8.77 17.07 7.57
N LEU A 428 7.64 17.74 7.38
CA LEU A 428 7.27 18.32 6.09
C LEU A 428 8.24 19.40 5.67
N THR A 429 8.65 19.35 4.40
CA THR A 429 9.45 20.41 3.79
C THR A 429 8.55 21.51 3.20
N ALA A 430 9.13 22.67 2.90
CA ALA A 430 8.42 23.73 2.18
C ALA A 430 8.11 23.39 0.72
N THR A 431 8.76 22.34 0.17
CA THR A 431 8.54 21.89 -1.20
C THR A 431 7.15 21.27 -1.32
N SER A 432 6.43 21.68 -2.37
CA SER A 432 5.21 21.00 -2.81
C SER A 432 5.09 21.10 -4.32
N SER A 433 4.40 20.14 -4.92
CA SER A 433 4.04 20.19 -6.34
C SER A 433 2.63 19.64 -6.51
N THR A 434 2.06 19.79 -7.69
CA THR A 434 0.73 19.25 -8.02
C THR A 434 0.81 18.58 -9.38
N LEU A 435 0.16 17.42 -9.50
CA LEU A 435 0.07 16.73 -10.78
C LEU A 435 -0.80 17.51 -11.77
N PRO A 436 -0.45 17.50 -13.07
CA PRO A 436 -1.28 18.12 -14.11
C PRO A 436 -2.72 17.59 -14.17
N SER A 437 -2.94 16.33 -13.79
CA SER A 437 -4.25 15.68 -13.73
C SER A 437 -5.15 16.20 -12.60
N GLY A 438 -4.59 16.84 -11.57
CA GLY A 438 -5.30 17.16 -10.32
C GLY A 438 -5.81 15.93 -9.56
N LYS A 439 -5.32 14.72 -9.91
CA LYS A 439 -5.69 13.44 -9.31
C LYS A 439 -4.48 12.54 -9.20
N LEU A 440 -4.42 11.77 -8.14
CA LEU A 440 -3.37 10.80 -7.87
C LEU A 440 -4.01 9.49 -7.41
N THR A 441 -3.63 8.39 -8.03
CA THR A 441 -4.07 7.05 -7.64
C THR A 441 -2.97 6.31 -6.90
N SER A 442 -1.72 6.52 -7.31
CA SER A 442 -0.56 5.82 -6.77
C SER A 442 0.74 6.53 -7.12
N ILE A 443 1.82 6.14 -6.46
CA ILE A 443 3.20 6.47 -6.84
C ILE A 443 3.91 5.12 -7.03
N GLY A 444 4.86 5.05 -7.94
CA GLY A 444 5.77 3.92 -8.13
C GLY A 444 7.21 4.41 -8.31
N GLN A 445 8.14 3.47 -8.28
CA GLN A 445 9.58 3.73 -8.36
C GLN A 445 10.24 2.77 -9.35
N ASP A 446 11.21 3.26 -10.13
CA ASP A 446 12.03 2.41 -10.99
C ASP A 446 13.27 1.83 -10.27
N ALA A 447 13.98 0.91 -10.92
CA ALA A 447 15.21 0.31 -10.38
C ALA A 447 16.34 1.33 -10.12
N LYS A 448 16.24 2.56 -10.63
CA LYS A 448 17.21 3.63 -10.40
C LYS A 448 16.79 4.57 -9.27
N GLY A 449 15.62 4.35 -8.66
CA GLY A 449 15.09 5.20 -7.60
C GLY A 449 14.30 6.40 -8.08
N GLU A 450 14.05 6.53 -9.39
CA GLU A 450 13.25 7.61 -9.97
C GLU A 450 11.75 7.34 -9.80
N LEU A 451 10.97 8.41 -9.63
CA LEU A 451 9.57 8.31 -9.21
C LEU A 451 8.59 8.58 -10.33
N TYR A 452 7.51 7.81 -10.29
CA TYR A 452 6.40 7.86 -11.24
C TYR A 452 5.11 8.07 -10.45
N ALA A 453 4.30 9.04 -10.83
CA ALA A 453 2.98 9.25 -10.27
C ALA A 453 1.92 8.73 -11.24
N LEU A 454 0.96 7.98 -10.71
CA LEU A 454 -0.12 7.38 -11.43
C LEU A 454 -1.38 8.23 -11.23
N ALA A 455 -2.12 8.44 -12.30
CA ALA A 455 -3.39 9.12 -12.31
C ALA A 455 -4.34 8.41 -13.31
N PRO A 456 -5.64 8.68 -13.25
CA PRO A 456 -6.57 8.12 -14.23
C PRO A 456 -6.13 8.43 -15.66
N GLY A 457 -5.84 7.40 -16.46
CA GLY A 457 -5.39 7.51 -17.85
C GLY A 457 -4.00 8.12 -18.09
N ALA A 458 -3.18 8.32 -17.05
CA ALA A 458 -1.86 8.92 -17.21
C ALA A 458 -0.83 8.44 -16.19
N ILE A 459 0.43 8.40 -16.61
CA ILE A 459 1.59 8.21 -15.74
C ILE A 459 2.52 9.39 -15.96
N TYR A 460 3.04 9.96 -14.88
CA TYR A 460 3.95 11.09 -14.89
C TYR A 460 5.28 10.70 -14.26
N ARG A 461 6.40 11.00 -14.91
CA ARG A 461 7.73 10.88 -14.31
C ARG A 461 8.13 12.19 -13.64
N LEU A 462 8.70 12.09 -12.44
CA LEU A 462 9.29 13.22 -11.73
C LEU A 462 10.65 13.56 -12.35
N THR A 463 10.87 14.85 -12.63
CA THR A 463 12.16 15.36 -13.11
C THR A 463 12.51 16.66 -12.37
N GLY A 464 13.81 16.89 -12.14
CA GLY A 464 14.33 18.20 -11.73
C GLY A 464 14.68 19.05 -12.96
N ASN A 465 14.47 20.37 -12.86
CA ASN A 465 14.98 21.33 -13.86
C ASN A 465 16.33 21.90 -13.46
#